data_AF-A0A9E3HUR4-F1
#
_entry.id   AF-A0A9E3HUR4-F1
#
_cell.length_a   1.000
_cell.length_b   1.000
_cell.length_c   1.000
_cell.angle_alpha   90.00
_cell.angle_beta   90.00
_cell.angle_gamma   90.00
#
_symmetry.space_group_name_H-M   'P 1'
#
loop_
_entity.id
_entity.type
_entity.pdbx_description
1 polymer ?
#
loop_
_entity_poly.entity_id
_entity_poly.type
_entity_poly.pdbx_seq_one_letter_code
_entity_poly.pdbx_strand_id
1 'polypeptide(L)'
;MLSNQEKLEINKERVGAWDKGKQKEFATLEKFVEVYCNHHHDTARGDICAECRELLDYGRKRLEMCAFDPKPKCKDCPTHCYRKDYRQKVREIMKFSGMHFIKRGRVDWLVRYFTH
;
A
#
# COMPACT_ATOMS: atom_id res chain seq x y z
N MET A 1 3.57 -11.95 -23.05
CA MET A 1 2.61 -11.53 -22.00
C MET A 1 2.55 -12.65 -20.98
N LEU A 2 2.84 -12.37 -19.70
CA LEU A 2 2.83 -13.42 -18.67
C LEU A 2 1.40 -13.90 -18.41
N SER A 3 1.21 -15.20 -18.28
CA SER A 3 -0.07 -15.81 -17.92
C SER A 3 -0.52 -15.39 -16.52
N ASN A 4 -1.82 -15.49 -16.25
CA ASN A 4 -2.35 -15.15 -14.92
C ASN A 4 -1.81 -16.08 -13.81
N GLN A 5 -1.46 -17.33 -14.14
CA GLN A 5 -0.83 -18.26 -13.19
C GLN A 5 0.63 -17.86 -12.89
N GLU A 6 1.42 -17.49 -13.89
CA GLU A 6 2.79 -17.01 -13.68
C GLU A 6 2.83 -15.70 -12.87
N LYS A 7 1.89 -14.77 -13.12
CA LYS A 7 1.75 -13.55 -12.30
C LYS A 7 1.41 -13.86 -10.83
N LEU A 8 0.60 -14.91 -10.61
CA LEU A 8 0.20 -15.37 -9.28
C LEU A 8 1.38 -15.99 -8.53
N GLU A 9 2.19 -16.80 -9.20
CA GLU A 9 3.38 -17.44 -8.61
C GLU A 9 4.50 -16.44 -8.30
N ILE A 10 4.79 -15.52 -9.23
CA ILE A 10 5.73 -14.41 -9.01
C ILE A 10 5.30 -13.55 -7.82
N ASN A 11 4.00 -13.31 -7.65
CA ASN A 11 3.50 -12.55 -6.50
C ASN A 11 3.64 -13.37 -5.19
N LYS A 12 3.43 -14.69 -5.25
CA LYS A 12 3.55 -15.60 -4.11
C LYS A 12 4.98 -15.70 -3.56
N GLU A 13 5.98 -15.83 -4.42
CA GLU A 13 7.40 -15.82 -4.02
C GLU A 13 7.80 -14.46 -3.42
N ARG A 14 7.36 -13.35 -4.01
CA ARG A 14 7.65 -12.00 -3.52
C ARG A 14 7.03 -11.67 -2.15
N VAL A 15 5.98 -12.38 -1.74
CA VAL A 15 5.28 -12.16 -0.45
C VAL A 15 5.64 -13.23 0.59
N GLY A 16 6.27 -14.34 0.16
CA GLY A 16 6.50 -15.55 0.97
C GLY A 16 7.37 -15.37 2.22
N ALA A 17 8.13 -14.27 2.35
CA ALA A 17 9.02 -14.01 3.48
C ALA A 17 8.46 -13.04 4.55
N TRP A 18 7.26 -12.49 4.36
CA TRP A 18 6.68 -11.51 5.29
C TRP A 18 5.74 -12.14 6.31
N ASP A 19 5.70 -11.58 7.53
CA ASP A 19 4.68 -11.93 8.51
C ASP A 19 3.27 -11.47 8.07
N LYS A 20 2.23 -12.06 8.68
CA LYS A 20 0.82 -11.77 8.34
C LYS A 20 0.45 -10.28 8.51
N GLY A 21 1.12 -9.56 9.41
CA GLY A 21 0.94 -8.12 9.61
C GLY A 21 1.46 -7.32 8.43
N LYS A 22 2.73 -7.52 8.05
CA LYS A 22 3.34 -6.89 6.87
C LYS A 22 2.55 -7.16 5.58
N GLN A 23 2.11 -8.41 5.38
CA GLN A 23 1.28 -8.79 4.24
C GLN A 23 -0.04 -7.99 4.19
N LYS A 24 -0.75 -7.89 5.32
CA LYS A 24 -2.02 -7.15 5.41
C LYS A 24 -1.83 -5.65 5.23
N GLU A 25 -0.79 -5.07 5.81
CA GLU A 25 -0.45 -3.65 5.64
C GLU A 25 -0.15 -3.32 4.18
N PHE A 26 0.66 -4.14 3.49
CA PHE A 26 1.02 -3.90 2.11
C PHE A 26 -0.16 -4.12 1.14
N ALA A 27 -0.93 -5.20 1.31
CA ALA A 27 -2.12 -5.45 0.50
C ALA A 27 -3.18 -4.33 0.66
N THR A 28 -3.22 -3.69 1.83
CA THR A 28 -4.05 -2.51 2.05
C THR A 28 -3.54 -1.31 1.24
N LEU A 29 -2.22 -1.07 1.27
CA LEU A 29 -1.60 0.00 0.48
C LEU A 29 -1.83 -0.20 -1.02
N GLU A 30 -1.72 -1.43 -1.54
CA GLU A 30 -1.99 -1.73 -2.95
C GLU A 30 -3.40 -1.31 -3.37
N LYS A 31 -4.43 -1.70 -2.61
CA LYS A 31 -5.83 -1.30 -2.87
C LYS A 31 -6.02 0.21 -2.81
N PHE A 32 -5.31 0.87 -1.90
CA PHE A 32 -5.37 2.31 -1.72
C PHE A 32 -4.75 3.05 -2.89
N VAL A 33 -3.61 2.57 -3.38
CA VAL A 33 -2.93 3.09 -4.55
C VAL A 33 -3.77 2.89 -5.81
N GLU A 34 -4.38 1.72 -5.98
CA GLU A 34 -5.28 1.43 -7.12
C GLU A 34 -6.43 2.42 -7.19
N VAL A 35 -7.14 2.63 -6.06
CA VAL A 35 -8.23 3.61 -5.99
C VAL A 35 -7.75 5.03 -6.29
N TYR A 36 -6.63 5.45 -5.70
CA TYR A 36 -6.11 6.80 -5.92
C TYR A 36 -5.73 7.00 -7.39
N CYS A 37 -5.01 6.05 -7.97
CA CYS A 37 -4.54 6.11 -9.35
C CYS A 37 -5.71 6.22 -10.34
N ASN A 38 -6.73 5.37 -10.19
CA ASN A 38 -7.90 5.39 -11.07
C ASN A 38 -8.71 6.69 -10.99
N HIS A 39 -8.60 7.43 -9.88
CA HIS A 39 -9.29 8.70 -9.69
C HIS A 39 -8.48 9.95 -10.08
N HIS A 40 -7.15 9.87 -10.09
CA HIS A 40 -6.28 11.04 -10.33
C HIS A 40 -5.49 10.96 -11.62
N HIS A 41 -5.28 9.76 -12.17
CA HIS A 41 -4.41 9.51 -13.33
C HIS A 41 -5.12 8.82 -14.49
N ASP A 42 -6.47 8.82 -14.49
CA ASP A 42 -7.33 8.27 -15.55
C ASP A 42 -6.99 6.84 -15.99
N THR A 43 -6.55 6.00 -15.04
CA THR A 43 -6.24 4.59 -15.30
C THR A 43 -7.50 3.71 -15.29
N ALA A 44 -7.47 2.64 -16.09
CA ALA A 44 -8.53 1.64 -16.11
C ALA A 44 -8.61 0.89 -14.77
N ARG A 45 -9.82 0.47 -14.39
CA ARG A 45 -10.05 -0.31 -13.18
C ARG A 45 -9.23 -1.60 -13.20
N GLY A 46 -8.46 -1.86 -12.14
CA GLY A 46 -7.55 -3.00 -12.04
C GLY A 46 -6.13 -2.72 -12.53
N ASP A 47 -5.87 -1.54 -13.09
CA ASP A 47 -4.53 -1.09 -13.49
C ASP A 47 -4.03 0.09 -12.63
N ILE A 48 -2.71 0.31 -12.67
CA ILE A 48 -2.05 1.46 -12.05
C ILE A 48 -1.01 2.03 -13.01
N CYS A 49 -0.79 3.34 -12.96
CA CYS A 49 0.21 4.02 -13.78
C CYS A 49 1.63 3.67 -13.29
N ALA A 50 2.63 4.02 -14.11
CA ALA A 50 4.03 3.77 -13.81
C ALA A 50 4.48 4.41 -12.48
N GLU A 51 4.04 5.63 -12.19
CA GLU A 51 4.39 6.34 -10.95
C GLU A 51 3.81 5.65 -9.71
N CYS A 52 2.55 5.24 -9.75
CA CYS A 52 1.91 4.51 -8.65
C CYS A 52 2.55 3.14 -8.43
N ARG A 53 2.99 2.48 -9.52
CA ARG A 53 3.74 1.22 -9.44
C ARG A 53 5.12 1.43 -8.79
N GLU A 54 5.83 2.50 -9.15
CA GLU A 54 7.12 2.84 -8.55
C GLU A 54 6.99 3.08 -7.03
N LEU A 55 5.93 3.76 -6.59
CA LEU A 55 5.64 3.96 -5.17
C LEU A 55 5.42 2.63 -4.43
N LEU A 56 4.70 1.68 -5.03
CA LEU A 56 4.49 0.35 -4.46
C LEU A 56 5.79 -0.46 -4.41
N ASP A 57 6.60 -0.44 -5.47
CA ASP A 57 7.89 -1.14 -5.51
C ASP A 57 8.86 -0.55 -4.48
N TYR A 58 8.87 0.78 -4.31
CA TYR A 58 9.61 1.43 -3.24
C TYR A 58 9.15 0.95 -1.86
N GLY A 59 7.83 0.95 -1.61
CA GLY A 59 7.25 0.48 -0.35
C GLY A 59 7.59 -0.98 -0.04
N ARG A 60 7.52 -1.85 -1.05
CA ARG A 60 7.88 -3.27 -0.97
C ARG A 60 9.33 -3.45 -0.53
N LYS A 61 10.27 -2.78 -1.21
CA LYS A 61 11.70 -2.81 -0.87
C LYS A 61 11.96 -2.34 0.57
N ARG A 62 11.27 -1.28 1.03
CA ARG A 62 11.41 -0.81 2.43
C ARG A 62 10.87 -1.81 3.45
N LEU A 63 9.84 -2.59 3.11
CA LEU A 63 9.31 -3.65 3.98
C LEU A 63 10.23 -4.87 4.01
N GLU A 64 10.80 -5.28 2.88
CA GLU A 64 11.78 -6.36 2.79
C GLU A 64 13.04 -6.06 3.63
N MET A 65 13.52 -4.82 3.59
CA MET A 65 14.69 -4.39 4.35
C MET A 65 14.39 -3.96 5.80
N CYS A 66 13.15 -4.13 6.27
CA CYS A 66 12.75 -3.68 7.61
C CYS A 66 13.40 -4.57 8.68
N ALA A 67 14.30 -3.98 9.48
CA ALA A 67 15.00 -4.67 10.57
C ALA A 67 14.12 -5.02 11.79
N PHE A 68 12.90 -4.47 11.87
CA PHE A 68 11.99 -4.70 13.00
C PHE A 68 11.01 -5.85 12.72
N ASP A 69 10.86 -6.73 13.73
CA ASP A 69 9.83 -7.76 13.82
C ASP A 69 9.37 -7.92 15.29
N PRO A 70 8.13 -7.54 15.66
CA PRO A 70 7.12 -6.96 14.79
C PRO A 70 7.48 -5.55 14.33
N LYS A 71 7.14 -5.22 13.09
CA LYS A 71 7.35 -3.89 12.53
C LYS A 71 6.48 -2.85 13.28
N PRO A 72 7.05 -1.73 13.76
CA PRO A 72 6.25 -0.64 14.33
C PRO A 72 5.44 0.08 13.25
N LYS A 73 4.43 0.86 13.68
CA LYS A 73 3.69 1.74 12.75
C LYS A 73 4.67 2.74 12.15
N CYS A 74 4.48 3.09 10.87
CA CYS A 74 5.40 4.01 10.18
C CYS A 74 5.49 5.39 10.85
N LYS A 75 4.44 5.82 11.57
CA LYS A 75 4.42 7.07 12.34
C LYS A 75 5.26 7.02 13.62
N ASP A 76 5.42 5.82 14.20
CA ASP A 76 6.13 5.56 15.45
C ASP A 76 7.49 4.86 15.22
N CYS A 77 7.93 4.77 13.96
CA CYS A 77 9.13 4.03 13.58
C CYS A 77 10.42 4.81 13.92
N PRO A 78 11.36 4.25 14.71
CA PRO A 78 12.54 4.98 15.18
C PRO A 78 13.47 5.50 14.08
N THR A 79 13.57 4.77 12.96
CA THR A 79 14.53 5.09 11.88
C THR A 79 13.90 5.89 10.74
N HIS A 80 12.57 6.03 10.72
CA HIS A 80 11.79 6.65 9.63
C HIS A 80 12.38 6.39 8.23
N CYS A 81 12.38 5.12 7.85
CA CYS A 81 13.03 4.63 6.65
C CYS A 81 12.42 5.20 5.34
N TYR A 82 11.19 5.72 5.34
CA TYR A 82 10.55 6.22 4.13
C TYR A 82 11.07 7.61 3.73
N ARG A 83 11.48 7.78 2.48
CA ARG A 83 11.84 9.11 1.94
C ARG A 83 10.66 10.08 2.07
N LYS A 84 10.96 11.36 2.33
CA LYS A 84 9.96 12.38 2.68
C LYS A 84 8.91 12.58 1.59
N ASP A 85 9.33 12.60 0.33
CA ASP A 85 8.48 12.72 -0.87
C ASP A 85 7.50 11.56 -1.00
N TYR A 86 8.00 10.31 -0.98
CA TYR A 86 7.11 9.15 -1.01
C TYR A 86 6.22 9.07 0.24
N ARG A 87 6.70 9.53 1.40
CA ARG A 87 5.90 9.55 2.64
C ARG A 87 4.73 10.50 2.51
N GLN A 88 4.93 11.65 1.86
CA GLN A 88 3.85 12.61 1.59
C GLN A 88 2.84 12.02 0.60
N LYS A 89 3.31 11.42 -0.50
CA LYS A 89 2.44 10.73 -1.47
C LYS A 89 1.61 9.63 -0.82
N VAL A 90 2.22 8.76 0.00
CA VAL A 90 1.50 7.71 0.73
C VAL A 90 0.44 8.29 1.66
N ARG A 91 0.72 9.40 2.37
CA ARG A 91 -0.29 10.05 3.22
C ARG A 91 -1.46 10.58 2.41
N GLU A 92 -1.20 11.20 1.27
CA GLU A 92 -2.24 11.70 0.37
C GLU A 92 -3.13 10.57 -0.14
N ILE A 93 -2.52 9.49 -0.63
CA ILE A 93 -3.18 8.27 -1.09
C ILE A 93 -4.03 7.67 0.04
N MET A 94 -3.46 7.54 1.25
CA MET A 94 -4.19 7.02 2.40
C MET A 94 -5.39 7.88 2.80
N LYS A 95 -5.23 9.21 2.76
CA LYS A 95 -6.30 10.15 3.09
C LYS A 95 -7.44 10.07 2.09
N PHE A 96 -7.13 10.11 0.80
CA PHE A 96 -8.13 10.05 -0.27
C PHE A 96 -8.84 8.70 -0.28
N SER A 97 -8.07 7.60 -0.38
CA SER A 97 -8.64 6.27 -0.56
C SER A 97 -9.38 5.79 0.69
N GLY A 98 -8.92 6.17 1.89
CA GLY A 98 -9.66 5.91 3.14
C GLY A 98 -11.05 6.53 3.12
N MET A 99 -11.15 7.82 2.77
CA MET A 99 -12.43 8.52 2.63
C MET A 99 -13.30 7.91 1.53
N HIS A 100 -12.70 7.48 0.43
CA HIS A 100 -13.39 6.82 -0.67
C HIS A 100 -14.08 5.51 -0.24
N PHE A 101 -13.39 4.66 0.51
CA PHE A 101 -13.98 3.42 1.03
C PHE A 101 -15.09 3.69 2.06
N ILE A 102 -14.90 4.67 2.94
CA ILE A 102 -15.89 5.08 3.94
C ILE A 102 -17.21 5.47 3.27
N LYS A 103 -17.15 6.34 2.25
CA LYS A 103 -18.32 6.81 1.50
C LYS A 103 -19.10 5.68 0.79
N ARG A 104 -18.49 4.49 0.64
CA ARG A 104 -19.07 3.32 -0.03
C ARG A 104 -19.43 2.17 0.93
N GLY A 105 -19.61 2.46 2.22
CA GLY A 105 -20.15 1.51 3.19
C GLY A 105 -19.11 0.84 4.10
N ARG A 106 -17.82 1.18 4.00
CA ARG A 106 -16.78 0.76 4.97
C ARG A 106 -16.74 1.71 6.16
N VAL A 107 -17.88 1.86 6.84
CA VAL A 107 -18.05 2.72 8.02
C VAL A 107 -17.11 2.27 9.15
N ASP A 108 -16.75 0.97 9.21
CA ASP A 108 -15.77 0.40 10.14
C ASP A 108 -14.37 1.06 10.05
N TRP A 109 -14.04 1.67 8.90
CA TRP A 109 -12.80 2.41 8.72
C TRP A 109 -12.81 3.83 9.29
N LEU A 110 -14.00 4.41 9.57
CA LEU A 110 -14.09 5.73 10.20
C LEU A 110 -13.41 5.74 11.56
N VAL A 111 -13.64 4.70 12.37
CA VAL A 111 -13.00 4.59 13.69
C VAL A 111 -11.49 4.60 13.52
N ARG A 112 -10.93 3.84 12.59
CA ARG A 112 -9.48 3.81 12.29
C ARG A 112 -8.94 5.10 11.68
N TYR A 113 -9.74 5.83 10.92
CA TYR A 113 -9.39 7.13 10.34
C TYR A 113 -9.36 8.25 11.39
N PHE A 114 -10.22 8.17 12.41
CA PHE A 114 -10.34 9.17 13.49
C PHE A 114 -9.60 8.84 14.79
N THR A 115 -9.10 7.62 14.99
CA THR A 115 -8.36 7.22 16.22
C THR A 115 -6.83 7.14 16.06
N HIS A 116 -6.24 7.80 15.06
CA HIS A 116 -4.77 7.81 14.85
C HIS A 116 -4.15 9.17 14.58
#